data_AF-A0A8J5XBJ3-F1
#
_entry.id   AF-A0A8J5XBJ3-F1
#
_cell.length_a   1.000
_cell.length_b   1.000
_cell.length_c   1.000
_cell.angle_alpha   90.00
_cell.angle_beta   90.00
_cell.angle_gamma   90.00
#
_symmetry.space_group_name_H-M   'P 1'
#
loop_
_entity.id
_entity.type
_entity.pdbx_description
1 polymer ?
#
loop_
_entity_poly.entity_id
_entity_poly.type
_entity_poly.pdbx_seq_one_letter_code
_entity_poly.pdbx_strand_id
1 'polypeptide(L)'
;MAQPGQAPAEALASLQERFQLLEGDRKAFYEKSQIDLRENKAQQEELRNENKLLRTQLTKLQKEHSGRDGGPGSELHAHELQKLEHQHNVLRQKHNALASANRDRELLAEQQADQLRDLQRDAKRPAALETPLTRQIRILENRLDKAMIKYNEAMSIKKTYEQIVKRLKEERVNFDHQLQAIEGTLKAKSSDYNELLLMANEAAHARDLAKQDLAKTEALALEERRHREAELRSRRTLVEAQKAVMSRMDVRDQRRRSVILEAKGDLDDEQEERLREEAAATQASRAVAEGAISEESERMAAFQAAFRKIREATGVSDLSDVVHKFASQGETLATLKRSTEEAQRRLDALNDERASARVQLEELKYVGGAGGGGRQEVEALERKLAETLAAQERAKARSDRLAHALVDMRAGVEHLGAKVEAAYRGREGTNEGLVAQLQAAGAAGGVAGTAGAGVSDANLIDVLLSTEAKLVRMIDATMVGRDVAPASPNAGASRVKVEELLLINGARSGAPVAQPALASAGGARGSFGGGKASESEGDDDDDDDEDELDTHAVLDRETMKKQHGVLLDKAAAKGKRRRKPGIANRA
;
A
#
# COMPACT_ATOMS: atom_id res chain seq x y z
N MET A 1 -0.14 -65.52 -178.67
CA MET A 1 -0.93 -65.84 -179.87
C MET A 1 -0.04 -65.73 -181.08
N ALA A 2 -0.22 -66.62 -182.03
CA ALA A 2 0.73 -66.97 -183.08
C ALA A 2 0.54 -66.17 -184.38
N GLN A 3 1.64 -66.04 -185.13
CA GLN A 3 1.77 -65.91 -186.61
C GLN A 3 1.34 -64.59 -187.30
N PRO A 4 1.74 -64.34 -188.57
CA PRO A 4 3.01 -64.63 -189.29
C PRO A 4 3.50 -63.47 -190.20
N GLY A 5 4.69 -63.60 -190.80
CA GLY A 5 5.03 -62.99 -192.11
C GLY A 5 5.83 -61.69 -192.11
N GLN A 6 7.17 -61.79 -192.12
CA GLN A 6 8.07 -60.66 -192.47
C GLN A 6 8.31 -60.63 -193.98
N ALA A 7 8.09 -59.46 -194.59
CA ALA A 7 8.77 -59.07 -195.81
C ALA A 7 10.14 -58.45 -195.43
N PRO A 8 11.24 -58.78 -196.13
CA PRO A 8 12.62 -58.51 -195.69
C PRO A 8 13.07 -57.02 -195.71
N ALA A 9 12.19 -56.05 -196.00
CA ALA A 9 12.57 -54.64 -196.11
C ALA A 9 12.49 -53.86 -194.78
N GLU A 10 11.54 -54.19 -193.88
CA GLU A 10 11.31 -53.42 -192.66
C GLU A 10 12.33 -53.72 -191.54
N ALA A 11 12.95 -54.90 -191.55
CA ALA A 11 13.97 -55.26 -190.56
C ALA A 11 15.23 -54.39 -190.68
N LEU A 12 15.59 -53.93 -191.89
CA LEU A 12 16.83 -53.18 -192.13
C LEU A 12 16.71 -51.71 -191.71
N ALA A 13 15.54 -51.09 -191.92
CA ALA A 13 15.27 -49.72 -191.48
C ALA A 13 15.28 -49.61 -189.94
N SER A 14 14.66 -50.57 -189.23
CA SER A 14 14.66 -50.57 -187.76
C SER A 14 16.06 -50.71 -187.14
N LEU A 15 16.98 -51.39 -187.83
CA LEU A 15 18.35 -51.56 -187.35
C LEU A 15 19.20 -50.30 -187.54
N GLN A 16 18.97 -49.55 -188.63
CA GLN A 16 19.67 -48.28 -188.89
C GLN A 16 19.25 -47.20 -187.89
N GLU A 17 17.96 -47.10 -187.55
CA GLU A 17 17.46 -46.14 -186.56
C GLU A 17 18.02 -46.45 -185.16
N ARG A 18 18.10 -47.73 -184.79
CA ARG A 18 18.70 -48.16 -183.52
C ARG A 18 20.21 -47.85 -183.44
N PHE A 19 20.92 -47.91 -184.57
CA PHE A 19 22.35 -47.58 -184.61
C PHE A 19 22.60 -46.07 -184.43
N GLN A 20 21.78 -45.21 -185.07
CA GLN A 20 21.88 -43.76 -184.86
C GLN A 20 21.59 -43.35 -183.43
N LEU A 21 20.61 -43.98 -182.78
CA LEU A 21 20.30 -43.72 -181.37
C LEU A 21 21.46 -44.12 -180.44
N LEU A 22 22.08 -45.27 -180.70
CA LEU A 22 23.28 -45.73 -179.97
C LEU A 22 24.50 -44.82 -180.18
N GLU A 23 24.68 -44.25 -181.38
CA GLU A 23 25.73 -43.25 -181.62
C GLU A 23 25.46 -41.93 -180.89
N GLY A 24 24.19 -41.50 -180.86
CA GLY A 24 23.73 -40.36 -180.07
C GLY A 24 23.98 -40.55 -178.58
N ASP A 25 23.60 -41.70 -178.02
CA ASP A 25 23.84 -42.06 -176.62
C ASP A 25 25.33 -42.16 -176.31
N ARG A 26 26.14 -42.73 -177.20
CA ARG A 26 27.60 -42.80 -177.01
C ARG A 26 28.23 -41.40 -176.98
N LYS A 27 27.75 -40.49 -177.82
CA LYS A 27 28.23 -39.10 -177.86
C LYS A 27 27.79 -38.33 -176.62
N ALA A 28 26.54 -38.46 -176.20
CA ALA A 28 26.03 -37.84 -174.97
C ALA A 28 26.75 -38.35 -173.72
N PHE A 29 27.06 -39.65 -173.64
CA PHE A 29 27.86 -40.21 -172.54
C PHE A 29 29.29 -39.67 -172.52
N TYR A 30 29.92 -39.52 -173.69
CA TYR A 30 31.28 -38.98 -173.77
C TYR A 30 31.31 -37.48 -173.43
N GLU A 31 30.33 -36.71 -173.91
CA GLU A 31 30.18 -35.29 -173.56
C GLU A 31 29.90 -35.09 -172.07
N LYS A 32 28.99 -35.89 -171.49
CA LYS A 32 28.73 -35.89 -170.04
C LYS A 32 29.98 -36.26 -169.25
N SER A 33 30.69 -37.32 -169.64
CA SER A 33 31.94 -37.71 -168.98
C SER A 33 33.02 -36.63 -169.07
N GLN A 34 33.12 -35.90 -170.19
CA GLN A 34 34.04 -34.77 -170.30
C GLN A 34 33.64 -33.58 -169.45
N ILE A 35 32.34 -33.29 -169.30
CA ILE A 35 31.84 -32.26 -168.40
C ILE A 35 32.15 -32.65 -166.95
N ASP A 36 31.81 -33.87 -166.53
CA ASP A 36 32.11 -34.40 -165.21
C ASP A 36 33.62 -34.36 -164.91
N LEU A 37 34.48 -34.65 -165.91
CA LEU A 37 35.93 -34.56 -165.75
C LEU A 37 36.42 -33.11 -165.56
N ARG A 38 35.80 -32.13 -166.24
CA ARG A 38 36.11 -30.71 -166.06
C ARG A 38 35.64 -30.21 -164.69
N GLU A 39 34.44 -30.59 -164.27
CA GLU A 39 33.91 -30.25 -162.94
C GLU A 39 34.77 -30.84 -161.82
N ASN A 40 35.16 -32.11 -161.93
CA ASN A 40 36.06 -32.73 -160.96
C ASN A 40 37.43 -32.06 -160.91
N LYS A 41 37.98 -31.60 -162.05
CA LYS A 41 39.24 -30.84 -162.07
C LYS A 41 39.09 -29.48 -161.40
N ALA A 42 37.99 -28.77 -161.61
CA ALA A 42 37.71 -27.50 -160.94
C ALA A 42 37.58 -27.69 -159.43
N GLN A 43 36.86 -28.71 -158.97
CA GLN A 43 36.74 -29.04 -157.54
C GLN A 43 38.10 -29.39 -156.90
N GLN A 44 38.98 -30.10 -157.61
CA GLN A 44 40.34 -30.38 -157.11
C GLN A 44 41.19 -29.11 -156.94
N GLU A 45 41.06 -28.13 -157.85
CA GLU A 45 41.77 -26.85 -157.70
C GLU A 45 41.21 -26.02 -156.53
N GLU A 46 39.89 -26.00 -156.35
CA GLU A 46 39.25 -25.33 -155.22
C GLU A 46 39.70 -25.92 -153.87
N LEU A 47 39.64 -27.25 -153.73
CA LEU A 47 40.11 -27.94 -152.53
C LEU A 47 41.60 -27.72 -152.24
N ARG A 48 42.44 -27.59 -153.28
CA ARG A 48 43.87 -27.27 -153.12
C ARG A 48 44.08 -25.84 -152.61
N ASN A 49 43.29 -24.89 -153.10
CA ASN A 49 43.35 -23.51 -152.65
C ASN A 49 42.86 -23.38 -151.21
N GLU A 50 41.77 -24.06 -150.84
CA GLU A 50 41.30 -24.14 -149.45
C GLU A 50 42.34 -24.77 -148.53
N ASN A 51 42.98 -25.88 -148.93
CA ASN A 51 44.04 -26.49 -148.14
C ASN A 51 45.22 -25.55 -147.93
N LYS A 52 45.59 -24.78 -148.96
CA LYS A 52 46.66 -23.78 -148.85
C LYS A 52 46.27 -22.66 -147.88
N LEU A 53 45.02 -22.18 -147.94
CA LEU A 53 44.50 -21.17 -147.03
C LEU A 53 44.49 -21.67 -145.58
N LEU A 54 43.95 -22.86 -145.34
CA LEU A 54 43.90 -23.46 -144.01
C LEU A 54 45.30 -23.66 -143.43
N ARG A 55 46.29 -24.09 -144.23
CA ARG A 55 47.69 -24.17 -143.77
C ARG A 55 48.24 -22.81 -143.38
N THR A 56 47.97 -21.75 -144.15
CA THR A 56 48.40 -20.40 -143.77
C THR A 56 47.72 -19.91 -142.48
N GLN A 57 46.43 -20.19 -142.29
CA GLN A 57 45.72 -19.85 -141.06
C GLN A 57 46.29 -20.62 -139.86
N LEU A 58 46.61 -21.90 -140.02
CA LEU A 58 47.19 -22.73 -138.96
C LEU A 58 48.59 -22.24 -138.57
N THR A 59 49.41 -21.82 -139.53
CA THR A 59 50.71 -21.20 -139.21
C THR A 59 50.57 -19.86 -138.48
N LYS A 60 49.55 -19.05 -138.78
CA LYS A 60 49.28 -17.81 -138.05
C LYS A 60 48.82 -18.10 -136.62
N LEU A 61 47.87 -19.00 -136.45
CA LEU A 61 47.38 -19.41 -135.13
C LEU A 61 48.47 -20.04 -134.28
N GLN A 62 49.34 -20.89 -134.84
CA GLN A 62 50.48 -21.43 -134.11
C GLN A 62 51.46 -20.34 -133.67
N LYS A 63 51.71 -19.32 -134.50
CA LYS A 63 52.59 -18.20 -134.15
C LYS A 63 51.99 -17.28 -133.08
N GLU A 64 50.65 -17.13 -133.07
CA GLU A 64 49.92 -16.40 -132.03
C GLU A 64 49.80 -17.20 -130.71
N HIS A 65 49.66 -18.52 -130.76
CA HIS A 65 49.62 -19.37 -129.56
C HIS A 65 50.99 -19.63 -128.95
N SER A 66 52.06 -19.74 -129.76
CA SER A 66 53.42 -19.96 -129.25
C SER A 66 54.01 -18.76 -128.49
N GLY A 67 53.33 -17.60 -128.49
CA GLY A 67 53.75 -16.39 -127.75
C GLY A 67 53.00 -16.15 -126.43
N ARG A 68 52.01 -16.97 -126.07
CA ARG A 68 51.08 -16.66 -124.97
C ARG A 68 51.29 -17.47 -123.68
N ASP A 69 52.06 -18.55 -123.71
CA ASP A 69 52.15 -19.53 -122.60
C ASP A 69 53.52 -19.62 -121.88
N GLY A 70 54.31 -18.53 -121.83
CA GLY A 70 55.60 -18.62 -121.14
C GLY A 70 56.38 -17.31 -120.96
N GLY A 71 55.72 -16.20 -120.67
CA GLY A 71 56.40 -14.93 -120.35
C GLY A 71 56.51 -14.67 -118.83
N PRO A 72 57.56 -13.96 -118.34
CA PRO A 72 57.80 -13.65 -116.93
C PRO A 72 56.70 -12.83 -116.20
N GLY A 73 55.63 -12.45 -116.90
CA GLY A 73 54.41 -11.91 -116.28
C GLY A 73 53.56 -12.96 -115.55
N SER A 74 53.67 -14.25 -115.92
CA SER A 74 52.92 -15.34 -115.27
C SER A 74 53.39 -15.58 -113.82
N GLU A 75 54.70 -15.46 -113.55
CA GLU A 75 55.27 -15.59 -112.20
C GLU A 75 54.93 -14.38 -111.32
N LEU A 76 54.95 -13.16 -111.87
CA LEU A 76 54.52 -11.96 -111.14
C LEU A 76 53.04 -12.01 -110.79
N HIS A 77 52.18 -12.40 -111.73
CA HIS A 77 50.76 -12.59 -111.46
C HIS A 77 50.49 -13.75 -110.50
N ALA A 78 51.26 -14.84 -110.56
CA ALA A 78 51.14 -15.94 -109.60
C ALA A 78 51.52 -15.48 -108.17
N HIS A 79 52.57 -14.67 -108.02
CA HIS A 79 52.98 -14.13 -106.73
C HIS A 79 52.00 -13.06 -106.20
N GLU A 80 51.43 -12.24 -107.07
CA GLU A 80 50.34 -11.32 -106.72
C GLU A 80 49.07 -12.09 -106.29
N LEU A 81 48.74 -13.18 -106.99
CA LEU A 81 47.62 -14.05 -106.64
C LEU A 81 47.84 -14.72 -105.28
N GLN A 82 49.06 -15.20 -104.99
CA GLN A 82 49.42 -15.74 -103.68
C GLN A 82 49.32 -14.68 -102.57
N LYS A 83 49.74 -13.44 -102.82
CA LYS A 83 49.59 -12.33 -101.87
C LYS A 83 48.12 -12.01 -101.61
N LEU A 84 47.29 -11.95 -102.66
CA LEU A 84 45.85 -11.72 -102.53
C LEU A 84 45.15 -12.88 -101.83
N GLU A 85 45.54 -14.13 -102.10
CA GLU A 85 45.03 -15.31 -101.42
C GLU A 85 45.42 -15.31 -99.94
N HIS A 86 46.66 -14.95 -99.62
CA HIS A 86 47.09 -14.76 -98.24
C HIS A 86 46.30 -13.65 -97.55
N GLN A 87 46.11 -12.50 -98.20
CA GLN A 87 45.30 -11.40 -97.66
C GLN A 87 43.83 -11.82 -97.47
N HIS A 88 43.25 -12.57 -98.41
CA HIS A 88 41.91 -13.11 -98.31
C HIS A 88 41.77 -14.10 -97.15
N ASN A 89 42.75 -14.99 -96.98
CA ASN A 89 42.77 -15.94 -95.87
C ASN A 89 42.91 -15.23 -94.52
N VAL A 90 43.74 -14.19 -94.42
CA VAL A 90 43.87 -13.36 -93.23
C VAL A 90 42.57 -12.59 -92.95
N LEU A 91 41.92 -12.03 -93.97
CA LEU A 91 40.64 -11.34 -93.83
C LEU A 91 39.53 -12.31 -93.41
N ARG A 92 39.50 -13.53 -93.96
CA ARG A 92 38.56 -14.58 -93.55
C ARG A 92 38.78 -15.03 -92.11
N GLN A 93 40.04 -15.19 -91.69
CA GLN A 93 40.37 -15.47 -90.29
C GLN A 93 39.92 -14.34 -89.36
N LYS A 94 40.19 -13.08 -89.73
CA LYS A 94 39.71 -11.90 -88.98
C LYS A 94 38.19 -11.84 -88.92
N HIS A 95 37.51 -12.11 -90.04
CA HIS A 95 36.04 -12.14 -90.09
C HIS A 95 35.48 -13.24 -89.20
N ASN A 96 36.04 -14.46 -89.26
CA ASN A 96 35.62 -15.57 -88.41
C ASN A 96 35.85 -15.25 -86.92
N ALA A 97 36.98 -14.62 -86.57
CA ALA A 97 37.27 -14.20 -85.21
C ALA A 97 36.34 -13.09 -84.70
N LEU A 98 36.01 -12.11 -85.56
CA LEU A 98 35.02 -11.08 -85.22
C LEU A 98 33.61 -11.66 -85.11
N ALA A 99 33.26 -12.63 -85.95
CA ALA A 99 31.97 -13.31 -85.90
C ALA A 99 31.83 -14.14 -84.62
N SER A 100 32.87 -14.86 -84.18
CA SER A 100 32.84 -15.56 -82.90
C SER A 100 32.75 -14.58 -81.73
N ALA A 101 33.55 -13.51 -81.73
CA ALA A 101 33.51 -12.50 -80.68
C ALA A 101 32.16 -11.76 -80.60
N ASN A 102 31.48 -11.54 -81.73
CA ASN A 102 30.14 -10.96 -81.74
C ASN A 102 29.09 -11.94 -81.19
N ARG A 103 29.17 -13.23 -81.52
CA ARG A 103 28.29 -14.25 -80.91
C ARG A 103 28.47 -14.34 -79.40
N ASP A 104 29.73 -14.31 -78.93
CA ASP A 104 30.01 -14.34 -77.49
C ASP A 104 29.43 -13.10 -76.78
N ARG A 105 29.49 -11.92 -77.43
CA ARG A 105 28.88 -10.69 -76.92
C ARG A 105 27.35 -10.72 -76.95
N GLU A 106 26.74 -11.29 -77.99
CA GLU A 106 25.28 -11.48 -78.06
C GLU A 106 24.79 -12.40 -76.94
N LEU A 107 25.47 -13.53 -76.72
CA LEU A 107 25.16 -14.44 -75.61
C LEU A 107 25.32 -13.75 -74.24
N LEU A 108 26.37 -12.95 -74.07
CA LEU A 108 26.58 -12.20 -72.83
C LEU A 108 25.51 -11.11 -72.63
N ALA A 109 25.09 -10.45 -73.70
CA ALA A 109 24.00 -9.47 -73.65
C ALA A 109 22.66 -10.12 -73.31
N GLU A 110 22.39 -11.31 -73.84
CA GLU A 110 21.21 -12.12 -73.48
C GLU A 110 21.25 -12.54 -72.01
N GLN A 111 22.39 -13.04 -71.53
CA GLN A 111 22.58 -13.38 -70.11
C GLN A 111 22.36 -12.18 -69.19
N GLN A 112 22.91 -11.01 -69.56
CA GLN A 112 22.70 -9.77 -68.81
C GLN A 112 21.25 -9.30 -68.86
N ALA A 113 20.56 -9.46 -70.00
CA ALA A 113 19.15 -9.12 -70.12
C ALA A 113 18.27 -10.02 -69.24
N ASP A 114 18.57 -11.31 -69.15
CA ASP A 114 17.87 -12.24 -68.28
C ASP A 114 18.16 -11.96 -66.79
N GLN A 115 19.42 -11.66 -66.44
CA GLN A 115 19.77 -11.19 -65.09
C GLN A 115 19.02 -9.89 -64.73
N LEU A 116 18.90 -8.95 -65.67
CA LEU A 116 18.13 -7.72 -65.46
C LEU A 116 16.64 -8.01 -65.28
N ARG A 117 16.07 -8.99 -66.00
CA ARG A 117 14.67 -9.41 -65.80
C ARG A 117 14.46 -10.05 -64.44
N ASP A 118 15.39 -10.87 -63.97
CA ASP A 118 15.33 -11.49 -62.64
C ASP A 118 15.48 -10.43 -61.54
N LEU A 119 16.45 -9.54 -61.65
CA LEU A 119 16.61 -8.40 -60.75
C LEU A 119 15.39 -7.47 -60.77
N GLN A 120 14.73 -7.27 -61.91
CA GLN A 120 13.48 -6.49 -61.98
C GLN A 120 12.30 -7.21 -61.33
N ARG A 121 12.27 -8.55 -61.34
CA ARG A 121 11.27 -9.34 -60.59
C ARG A 121 11.51 -9.22 -59.09
N ASP A 122 12.76 -9.29 -58.66
CA ASP A 122 13.15 -9.15 -57.25
C ASP A 122 13.00 -7.71 -56.75
N ALA A 123 13.25 -6.73 -57.62
CA ALA A 123 13.08 -5.30 -57.33
C ALA A 123 11.62 -4.83 -57.34
N LYS A 124 10.65 -5.69 -57.65
CA LYS A 124 9.23 -5.44 -57.31
C LYS A 124 9.10 -5.46 -55.78
N ARG A 125 9.39 -4.29 -55.23
CA ARG A 125 9.38 -3.85 -53.84
C ARG A 125 8.37 -4.61 -52.97
N PRO A 126 8.78 -5.18 -51.81
CA PRO A 126 7.89 -5.83 -50.85
C PRO A 126 6.88 -4.88 -50.17
N ALA A 127 6.88 -3.59 -50.53
CA ALA A 127 5.90 -2.61 -50.05
C ALA A 127 4.48 -2.85 -50.58
N ALA A 128 4.32 -3.60 -51.68
CA ALA A 128 3.01 -3.90 -52.28
C ALA A 128 2.40 -5.24 -51.79
N LEU A 129 3.15 -6.03 -51.04
CA LEU A 129 2.65 -7.27 -50.47
C LEU A 129 2.24 -6.98 -49.03
N GLU A 130 0.94 -6.74 -48.81
CA GLU A 130 0.34 -7.08 -47.53
C GLU A 130 0.54 -8.59 -47.30
N THR A 131 1.73 -8.95 -46.82
CA THR A 131 2.00 -10.31 -46.39
C THR A 131 1.07 -10.61 -45.22
N PRO A 132 0.57 -11.85 -45.10
CA PRO A 132 -0.25 -12.23 -43.94
C PRO A 132 0.45 -11.89 -42.61
N LEU A 133 1.78 -11.92 -42.59
CA LEU A 133 2.61 -11.49 -41.46
C LEU A 133 2.46 -10.01 -41.11
N THR A 134 2.51 -9.09 -42.09
CA THR A 134 2.35 -7.64 -41.83
C THR A 134 0.95 -7.30 -41.28
N ARG A 135 -0.09 -8.00 -41.76
CA ARG A 135 -1.44 -7.87 -41.16
C ARG A 135 -1.48 -8.39 -39.74
N GLN A 136 -0.84 -9.54 -39.49
CA GLN A 136 -0.78 -10.13 -38.15
C GLN A 136 -0.05 -9.22 -37.16
N ILE A 137 1.06 -8.60 -37.58
CA ILE A 137 1.78 -7.60 -36.78
C ILE A 137 0.85 -6.45 -36.43
N ARG A 138 0.14 -5.85 -37.40
CA ARG A 138 -0.83 -4.77 -37.14
C ARG A 138 -1.96 -5.18 -36.18
N ILE A 139 -2.45 -6.42 -36.26
CA ILE A 139 -3.50 -6.91 -35.35
C ILE A 139 -2.95 -7.05 -33.92
N LEU A 140 -1.73 -7.57 -33.78
CA LEU A 140 -1.06 -7.72 -32.49
C LEU A 140 -0.74 -6.36 -31.86
N GLU A 141 -0.25 -5.40 -32.65
CA GLU A 141 -0.04 -4.01 -32.22
C GLU A 141 -1.34 -3.39 -31.71
N ASN A 142 -2.42 -3.45 -32.50
CA ASN A 142 -3.73 -2.95 -32.07
C ASN A 142 -4.26 -3.64 -30.81
N ARG A 143 -3.95 -4.93 -30.62
CA ARG A 143 -4.34 -5.67 -29.41
C ARG A 143 -3.51 -5.24 -28.20
N LEU A 144 -2.22 -4.98 -28.41
CA LEU A 144 -1.32 -4.47 -27.39
C LEU A 144 -1.74 -3.06 -26.96
N ASP A 145 -2.03 -2.16 -27.89
CA ASP A 145 -2.50 -0.80 -27.58
C ASP A 145 -3.79 -0.84 -26.76
N LYS A 146 -4.75 -1.68 -27.15
CA LYS A 146 -5.99 -1.88 -26.37
C LYS A 146 -5.71 -2.42 -24.97
N ALA A 147 -4.74 -3.33 -24.82
CA ALA A 147 -4.35 -3.84 -23.51
C ALA A 147 -3.67 -2.76 -22.66
N MET A 148 -2.83 -1.91 -23.26
CA MET A 148 -2.18 -0.79 -22.58
C MET A 148 -3.19 0.26 -22.11
N ILE A 149 -4.18 0.62 -22.96
CA ILE A 149 -5.25 1.56 -22.57
C ILE A 149 -6.02 1.00 -21.36
N LYS A 150 -6.44 -0.28 -21.42
CA LYS A 150 -7.13 -0.94 -20.31
C LYS A 150 -6.30 -1.02 -19.04
N TYR A 151 -5.00 -1.28 -19.17
CA TYR A 151 -4.08 -1.31 -18.02
C TYR A 151 -3.96 0.08 -17.37
N ASN A 152 -3.79 1.13 -18.17
CA ASN A 152 -3.70 2.50 -17.68
C ASN A 152 -5.00 2.95 -17.00
N GLU A 153 -6.16 2.58 -17.56
CA GLU A 153 -7.47 2.83 -16.96
C GLU A 153 -7.65 2.05 -15.64
N ALA A 154 -7.29 0.77 -15.60
CA ALA A 154 -7.31 -0.02 -14.37
C ALA A 154 -6.37 0.55 -13.31
N MET A 155 -5.20 1.06 -13.71
CA MET A 155 -4.25 1.72 -12.81
C MET A 155 -4.77 3.06 -12.28
N SER A 156 -5.43 3.87 -13.10
CA SER A 156 -6.03 5.12 -12.62
C SER A 156 -7.16 4.85 -11.63
N ILE A 157 -8.01 3.86 -11.90
CA ILE A 157 -9.08 3.39 -11.00
C ILE A 157 -8.50 2.81 -9.71
N LYS A 158 -7.41 2.02 -9.78
CA LYS A 158 -6.72 1.50 -8.60
C LYS A 158 -6.21 2.64 -7.71
N LYS A 159 -5.57 3.65 -8.30
CA LYS A 159 -5.08 4.83 -7.56
C LYS A 159 -6.21 5.59 -6.86
N THR A 160 -7.37 5.76 -7.50
CA THR A 160 -8.50 6.43 -6.84
C THR A 160 -9.06 5.58 -5.70
N TYR A 161 -9.18 4.26 -5.84
CA TYR A 161 -9.56 3.39 -4.73
C TYR A 161 -8.54 3.38 -3.59
N GLU A 162 -7.24 3.41 -3.90
CA GLU A 162 -6.18 3.52 -2.88
C GLU A 162 -6.31 4.83 -2.09
N GLN A 163 -6.62 5.94 -2.76
CA GLN A 163 -6.89 7.23 -2.10
C GLN A 163 -8.14 7.18 -1.23
N ILE A 164 -9.24 6.57 -1.72
CA ILE A 164 -10.47 6.39 -0.94
C ILE A 164 -10.19 5.55 0.30
N VAL A 165 -9.47 4.43 0.17
CA VAL A 165 -9.11 3.57 1.31
C VAL A 165 -8.23 4.31 2.31
N LYS A 166 -7.26 5.10 1.83
CA LYS A 166 -6.40 5.91 2.71
C LYS A 166 -7.24 6.89 3.53
N ARG A 167 -8.12 7.64 2.86
CA ARG A 167 -9.02 8.59 3.52
C ARG A 167 -9.96 7.91 4.52
N LEU A 168 -10.56 6.76 4.17
CA LEU A 168 -11.43 6.02 5.08
C LEU A 168 -10.66 5.48 6.30
N LYS A 169 -9.38 5.12 6.16
CA LYS A 169 -8.53 4.72 7.29
C LYS A 169 -8.22 5.90 8.20
N GLU A 170 -7.92 7.07 7.63
CA GLU A 170 -7.73 8.31 8.38
C GLU A 170 -9.02 8.70 9.12
N GLU A 171 -10.16 8.69 8.44
CA GLU A 171 -11.48 8.97 9.03
C GLU A 171 -11.81 7.98 10.15
N ARG A 172 -11.51 6.68 10.01
CA ARG A 172 -11.68 5.68 11.07
C ARG A 172 -10.92 6.06 12.35
N VAL A 173 -9.64 6.42 12.22
CA VAL A 173 -8.82 6.82 13.37
C VAL A 173 -9.37 8.11 14.00
N ASN A 174 -9.83 9.06 13.19
CA ASN A 174 -10.44 10.28 13.69
C ASN A 174 -11.75 10.01 14.46
N PHE A 175 -12.57 9.05 14.01
CA PHE A 175 -13.76 8.63 14.75
C PHE A 175 -13.41 7.99 16.10
N ASP A 176 -12.33 7.21 16.18
CA ASP A 176 -11.87 6.64 17.45
C ASP A 176 -11.47 7.76 18.45
N HIS A 177 -10.79 8.81 17.99
CA HIS A 177 -10.48 9.98 18.84
C HIS A 177 -11.74 10.72 19.29
N GLN A 178 -12.71 10.94 18.38
CA GLN A 178 -13.99 11.57 18.72
C GLN A 178 -14.78 10.73 19.72
N LEU A 179 -14.77 9.41 19.57
CA LEU A 179 -15.40 8.49 20.51
C LEU A 179 -14.76 8.58 21.89
N GLN A 180 -13.42 8.54 21.97
CA GLN A 180 -12.69 8.68 23.23
C GLN A 180 -12.97 10.01 23.92
N ALA A 181 -13.04 11.11 23.15
CA ALA A 181 -13.40 12.42 23.69
C ALA A 181 -14.82 12.41 24.27
N ILE A 182 -15.80 11.87 23.54
CA ILE A 182 -17.19 11.76 24.01
C ILE A 182 -17.27 10.86 25.24
N GLU A 183 -16.61 9.70 25.24
CA GLU A 183 -16.54 8.80 26.39
C GLU A 183 -15.89 9.45 27.62
N GLY A 184 -14.84 10.25 27.41
CA GLY A 184 -14.23 11.06 28.46
C GLY A 184 -15.22 12.05 29.07
N THR A 185 -15.94 12.81 28.24
CA THR A 185 -16.97 13.73 28.72
C THR A 185 -18.13 13.03 29.41
N LEU A 186 -18.50 11.83 28.96
CA LEU A 186 -19.55 11.02 29.59
C LEU A 186 -19.12 10.54 30.98
N LYS A 187 -17.86 10.09 31.12
CA LYS A 187 -17.29 9.69 32.41
C LYS A 187 -17.22 10.87 33.39
N ALA A 188 -16.76 12.03 32.93
CA ALA A 188 -16.75 13.25 33.74
C ALA A 188 -18.16 13.60 34.23
N LYS A 189 -19.14 13.70 33.32
CA LYS A 189 -20.55 13.98 33.68
C LYS A 189 -21.17 12.91 34.59
N SER A 190 -20.80 11.65 34.43
CA SER A 190 -21.25 10.58 35.33
C SER A 190 -20.65 10.73 36.73
N SER A 191 -19.39 11.17 36.83
CA SER A 191 -18.76 11.49 38.11
C SER A 191 -19.46 12.67 38.77
N ASP A 192 -19.66 13.78 38.03
CA ASP A 192 -20.36 14.97 38.51
C ASP A 192 -21.78 14.64 38.97
N TYR A 193 -22.49 13.79 38.22
CA TYR A 193 -23.83 13.31 38.59
C TYR A 193 -23.81 12.54 39.92
N ASN A 194 -22.83 11.66 40.11
CA ASN A 194 -22.70 10.91 41.36
C ASN A 194 -22.37 11.82 42.54
N GLU A 195 -21.49 12.81 42.35
CA GLU A 195 -21.19 13.82 43.35
C GLU A 195 -22.44 14.63 43.71
N LEU A 196 -23.19 15.09 42.72
CA LEU A 196 -24.44 15.81 42.93
C LEU A 196 -25.49 14.95 43.67
N LEU A 197 -25.53 13.66 43.40
CA LEU A 197 -26.39 12.71 44.10
C LEU A 197 -26.01 12.59 45.58
N LEU A 198 -24.71 12.52 45.88
CA LEU A 198 -24.20 12.51 47.26
C LEU A 198 -24.57 13.81 47.97
N MET A 199 -24.31 14.96 47.35
CA MET A 199 -24.71 16.27 47.89
C MET A 199 -26.22 16.37 48.12
N ALA A 200 -27.04 15.84 47.21
CA ALA A 200 -28.49 15.83 47.37
C ALA A 200 -28.93 14.96 48.56
N ASN A 201 -28.30 13.81 48.78
CA ASN A 201 -28.55 12.96 49.92
C ASN A 201 -28.13 13.62 51.23
N GLU A 202 -26.96 14.28 51.26
CA GLU A 202 -26.48 15.05 52.41
C GLU A 202 -27.42 16.22 52.73
N ALA A 203 -27.86 16.97 51.72
CA ALA A 203 -28.82 18.06 51.88
C ALA A 203 -30.19 17.56 52.38
N ALA A 204 -30.66 16.41 51.87
CA ALA A 204 -31.88 15.78 52.36
C ALA A 204 -31.75 15.36 53.83
N HIS A 205 -30.61 14.77 54.21
CA HIS A 205 -30.33 14.39 55.59
C HIS A 205 -30.26 15.60 56.52
N ALA A 206 -29.55 16.65 56.12
CA ALA A 206 -29.45 17.90 56.89
C ALA A 206 -30.83 18.56 57.10
N ARG A 207 -31.67 18.57 56.05
CA ARG A 207 -33.05 19.06 56.16
C ARG A 207 -33.88 18.20 57.13
N ASP A 208 -33.74 16.89 57.09
CA ASP A 208 -34.50 16.00 57.96
C ASP A 208 -34.04 16.12 59.42
N LEU A 209 -32.74 16.28 59.67
CA LEU A 209 -32.21 16.64 60.99
C LEU A 209 -32.76 17.96 61.50
N ALA A 210 -32.73 19.01 60.67
CA ALA A 210 -33.27 20.32 61.03
C ALA A 210 -34.78 20.26 61.34
N LYS A 211 -35.55 19.47 60.59
CA LYS A 211 -36.97 19.21 60.87
C LYS A 211 -37.18 18.46 62.18
N GLN A 212 -36.35 17.45 62.47
CA GLN A 212 -36.42 16.73 63.73
C GLN A 212 -36.10 17.64 64.91
N ASP A 213 -35.08 18.49 64.80
CA ASP A 213 -34.71 19.42 65.85
C ASP A 213 -35.75 20.54 66.04
N LEU A 214 -36.35 21.02 64.95
CA LEU A 214 -37.53 21.89 65.03
C LEU A 214 -38.68 21.20 65.77
N ALA A 215 -39.02 19.96 65.43
CA ALA A 215 -40.09 19.23 66.10
C ALA A 215 -39.80 19.00 67.60
N LYS A 216 -38.55 18.70 67.97
CA LYS A 216 -38.14 18.57 69.39
C LYS A 216 -38.28 19.89 70.13
N THR A 217 -37.80 20.99 69.55
CA THR A 217 -37.88 22.32 70.18
C THR A 217 -39.32 22.82 70.29
N GLU A 218 -40.17 22.56 69.31
CA GLU A 218 -41.61 22.83 69.37
C GLU A 218 -42.30 22.01 70.48
N ALA A 219 -41.96 20.72 70.60
CA ALA A 219 -42.48 19.85 71.67
C ALA A 219 -42.08 20.38 73.06
N LEU A 220 -40.80 20.73 73.25
CA LEU A 220 -40.30 21.33 74.49
C LEU A 220 -41.01 22.66 74.80
N ALA A 221 -41.20 23.53 73.80
CA ALA A 221 -41.91 24.79 73.98
C ALA A 221 -43.40 24.58 74.35
N LEU A 222 -44.05 23.56 73.80
CA LEU A 222 -45.42 23.18 74.15
C LEU A 222 -45.50 22.61 75.57
N GLU A 223 -44.56 21.75 75.97
CA GLU A 223 -44.46 21.23 77.33
C GLU A 223 -44.22 22.34 78.35
N GLU A 224 -43.32 23.28 78.05
CA GLU A 224 -43.06 24.43 78.91
C GLU A 224 -44.28 25.34 79.02
N ARG A 225 -45.01 25.58 77.92
CA ARG A 225 -46.30 26.30 77.94
C ARG A 225 -47.34 25.55 78.79
N ARG A 226 -47.47 24.23 78.64
CA ARG A 226 -48.38 23.40 79.44
C ARG A 226 -48.01 23.46 80.93
N HIS A 227 -46.72 23.39 81.26
CA HIS A 227 -46.23 23.51 82.62
C HIS A 227 -46.55 24.89 83.20
N ARG A 228 -46.24 25.97 82.47
CA ARG A 228 -46.57 27.36 82.87
C ARG A 228 -48.08 27.56 83.06
N GLU A 229 -48.91 27.01 82.17
CA GLU A 229 -50.36 27.06 82.32
C GLU A 229 -50.86 26.28 83.55
N ALA A 230 -50.32 25.08 83.79
CA ALA A 230 -50.67 24.27 84.95
C ALA A 230 -50.29 24.99 86.26
N GLU A 231 -49.11 25.59 86.30
CA GLU A 231 -48.65 26.39 87.44
C GLU A 231 -49.53 27.64 87.65
N LEU A 232 -49.85 28.38 86.58
CA LEU A 232 -50.78 29.51 86.65
C LEU A 232 -52.17 29.09 87.13
N ARG A 233 -52.68 27.93 86.68
CA ARG A 233 -53.95 27.36 87.16
C ARG A 233 -53.88 27.03 88.65
N SER A 234 -52.82 26.36 89.11
CA SER A 234 -52.61 26.05 90.54
C SER A 234 -52.51 27.31 91.40
N ARG A 235 -51.79 28.34 90.93
CA ARG A 235 -51.72 29.63 91.62
C ARG A 235 -53.09 30.34 91.65
N ARG A 236 -53.86 30.29 90.56
CA ARG A 236 -55.23 30.85 90.52
C ARG A 236 -56.15 30.15 91.51
N THR A 237 -56.14 28.82 91.58
CA THR A 237 -56.98 28.07 92.53
C THR A 237 -56.59 28.36 93.98
N LEU A 238 -55.30 28.49 94.28
CA LEU A 238 -54.83 28.93 95.61
C LEU A 238 -55.32 30.34 95.97
N VAL A 239 -55.24 31.29 95.04
CA VAL A 239 -55.73 32.66 95.26
C VAL A 239 -57.26 32.69 95.42
N GLU A 240 -58.01 31.92 94.64
CA GLU A 240 -59.46 31.77 94.79
C GLU A 240 -59.83 31.16 96.14
N ALA A 241 -59.11 30.12 96.58
CA ALA A 241 -59.28 29.51 97.89
C ALA A 241 -58.99 30.51 99.03
N GLN A 242 -57.90 31.28 98.92
CA GLN A 242 -57.58 32.35 99.89
C GLN A 242 -58.67 33.43 99.92
N LYS A 243 -59.16 33.89 98.77
CA LYS A 243 -60.28 34.84 98.70
C LYS A 243 -61.54 34.27 99.33
N ALA A 244 -61.84 32.99 99.12
CA ALA A 244 -63.00 32.32 99.73
C ALA A 244 -62.87 32.22 101.26
N VAL A 245 -61.67 31.89 101.78
CA VAL A 245 -61.39 31.87 103.22
C VAL A 245 -61.47 33.28 103.80
N MET A 246 -60.89 34.28 103.15
CA MET A 246 -60.94 35.67 103.58
C MET A 246 -62.39 36.18 103.61
N SER A 247 -63.20 35.89 102.59
CA SER A 247 -64.64 36.20 102.60
C SER A 247 -65.39 35.47 103.73
N ARG A 248 -65.09 34.19 103.99
CA ARG A 248 -65.68 33.46 105.13
C ARG A 248 -65.24 34.05 106.48
N MET A 249 -63.99 34.48 106.59
CA MET A 249 -63.44 35.10 107.79
C MET A 249 -64.05 36.48 108.00
N ASP A 250 -64.22 37.29 106.96
CA ASP A 250 -64.91 38.58 107.02
C ASP A 250 -66.37 38.42 107.49
N VAL A 251 -67.09 37.41 106.97
CA VAL A 251 -68.45 37.08 107.44
C VAL A 251 -68.43 36.61 108.90
N ARG A 252 -67.44 35.80 109.29
CA ARG A 252 -67.28 35.33 110.67
C ARG A 252 -66.90 36.47 111.60
N ASP A 253 -66.04 37.39 111.20
CA ASP A 253 -65.59 38.54 111.99
C ASP A 253 -66.68 39.60 112.09
N GLN A 254 -67.52 39.76 111.08
CA GLN A 254 -68.78 40.51 111.20
C GLN A 254 -69.69 39.87 112.27
N ARG A 255 -69.84 38.54 112.27
CA ARG A 255 -70.58 37.82 113.33
C ARG A 255 -69.86 37.82 114.69
N ARG A 256 -68.53 37.84 114.73
CA ARG A 256 -67.76 37.86 115.98
C ARG A 256 -67.77 39.25 116.58
N ARG A 257 -67.72 40.30 115.77
CA ARG A 257 -67.93 41.69 116.23
C ARG A 257 -69.34 41.87 116.78
N SER A 258 -70.36 41.19 116.24
CA SER A 258 -71.70 41.20 116.85
C SER A 258 -71.76 40.42 118.17
N VAL A 259 -71.02 39.31 118.33
CA VAL A 259 -71.03 38.48 119.56
C VAL A 259 -70.05 38.95 120.66
N ILE A 260 -68.91 39.57 120.32
CA ILE A 260 -67.97 40.14 121.31
C ILE A 260 -68.56 41.40 121.97
N LEU A 261 -69.52 42.06 121.32
CA LEU A 261 -70.37 43.06 121.98
C LEU A 261 -71.28 42.42 123.06
N GLU A 262 -71.51 41.10 122.99
CA GLU A 262 -72.48 40.34 123.79
C GLU A 262 -71.82 39.48 124.91
N ALA A 263 -70.51 39.20 124.85
CA ALA A 263 -69.84 38.22 125.72
C ALA A 263 -68.52 38.71 126.36
N LYS A 264 -68.52 39.88 127.02
CA LYS A 264 -67.47 40.28 127.99
C LYS A 264 -67.97 40.09 129.41
N GLY A 265 -68.10 38.83 129.82
CA GLY A 265 -68.34 38.44 131.20
C GLY A 265 -67.70 37.08 131.45
N ASP A 266 -66.81 37.05 132.44
CA ASP A 266 -66.58 35.95 133.37
C ASP A 266 -65.48 34.88 133.12
N LEU A 267 -64.46 34.98 134.03
CA LEU A 267 -63.87 33.95 134.92
C LEU A 267 -62.84 32.96 134.30
N ASP A 268 -61.83 32.41 134.99
CA ASP A 268 -61.16 32.65 136.29
C ASP A 268 -59.85 31.81 136.32
N ASP A 269 -58.87 32.22 137.11
CA ASP A 269 -57.47 31.76 137.14
C ASP A 269 -57.20 30.41 137.86
N GLU A 270 -58.23 29.66 138.29
CA GLU A 270 -58.04 28.45 139.13
C GLU A 270 -58.00 27.12 138.34
N GLN A 271 -58.21 27.17 137.02
CA GLN A 271 -58.05 26.00 136.13
C GLN A 271 -56.62 25.84 135.58
N GLU A 272 -55.78 26.86 135.69
CA GLU A 272 -54.45 26.90 135.08
C GLU A 272 -53.40 26.07 135.86
N GLU A 273 -53.55 25.93 137.18
CA GLU A 273 -52.57 25.22 138.00
C GLU A 273 -52.69 23.70 137.93
N ARG A 274 -53.91 23.15 137.81
CA ARG A 274 -54.12 21.70 137.68
C ARG A 274 -53.64 21.15 136.34
N LEU A 275 -53.73 21.95 135.28
CA LEU A 275 -53.18 21.62 133.96
C LEU A 275 -51.64 21.62 133.97
N ARG A 276 -51.01 22.34 134.89
CA ARG A 276 -49.55 22.49 134.97
C ARG A 276 -48.87 21.27 135.59
N GLU A 277 -49.50 20.61 136.56
CA GLU A 277 -48.97 19.37 137.17
C GLU A 277 -49.15 18.15 136.27
N GLU A 278 -50.26 18.05 135.55
CA GLU A 278 -50.49 16.96 134.59
C GLU A 278 -49.57 17.08 133.35
N ALA A 279 -49.21 18.32 132.96
CA ALA A 279 -48.20 18.61 131.94
C ALA A 279 -46.77 18.23 132.39
N ALA A 280 -46.45 18.30 133.68
CA ALA A 280 -45.12 17.94 134.20
C ALA A 280 -44.91 16.41 134.26
N ALA A 281 -45.95 15.64 134.60
CA ALA A 281 -45.88 14.17 134.60
C ALA A 281 -45.78 13.59 133.17
N THR A 282 -46.42 14.24 132.18
CA THR A 282 -46.26 13.89 130.76
C THR A 282 -44.92 14.34 130.16
N GLN A 283 -44.22 15.31 130.77
CA GLN A 283 -42.85 15.68 130.39
C GLN A 283 -41.81 14.64 130.82
N ALA A 284 -41.97 14.03 131.99
CA ALA A 284 -41.01 13.02 132.49
C ALA A 284 -41.07 11.70 131.71
N SER A 285 -42.25 11.26 131.26
CA SER A 285 -42.39 10.08 130.39
C SER A 285 -41.93 10.35 128.95
N ARG A 286 -42.05 11.60 128.47
CA ARG A 286 -41.44 12.06 127.22
C ARG A 286 -39.91 12.01 127.26
N ALA A 287 -39.28 12.39 128.37
CA ALA A 287 -37.81 12.40 128.47
C ALA A 287 -37.16 11.00 128.32
N VAL A 288 -37.83 9.94 128.80
CA VAL A 288 -37.33 8.56 128.66
C VAL A 288 -37.57 8.02 127.24
N ALA A 289 -38.69 8.39 126.61
CA ALA A 289 -38.93 8.10 125.20
C ALA A 289 -37.97 8.90 124.29
N GLU A 290 -37.63 10.14 124.64
CA GLU A 290 -36.67 10.99 123.95
C GLU A 290 -35.25 10.43 123.99
N GLY A 291 -34.84 9.73 125.06
CA GLY A 291 -33.52 9.07 125.11
C GLY A 291 -33.34 7.95 124.08
N ALA A 292 -34.33 7.07 123.94
CA ALA A 292 -34.32 6.01 122.92
C ALA A 292 -34.51 6.57 121.49
N ILE A 293 -35.32 7.61 121.35
CA ILE A 293 -35.48 8.36 120.09
C ILE A 293 -34.20 9.15 119.77
N SER A 294 -33.39 9.56 120.74
CA SER A 294 -32.15 10.31 120.53
C SER A 294 -31.07 9.43 119.91
N GLU A 295 -30.88 8.20 120.37
CA GLU A 295 -29.90 7.28 119.76
C GLU A 295 -30.32 6.87 118.34
N GLU A 296 -31.61 6.63 118.11
CA GLU A 296 -32.14 6.37 116.76
C GLU A 296 -32.08 7.63 115.88
N SER A 297 -32.35 8.82 116.44
CA SER A 297 -32.26 10.13 115.78
C SER A 297 -30.83 10.48 115.42
N GLU A 298 -29.84 10.21 116.26
CA GLU A 298 -28.43 10.43 115.95
C GLU A 298 -27.96 9.52 114.81
N ARG A 299 -28.41 8.26 114.81
CA ARG A 299 -28.15 7.34 113.70
C ARG A 299 -28.85 7.77 112.42
N MET A 300 -30.10 8.23 112.50
CA MET A 300 -30.84 8.81 111.39
C MET A 300 -30.24 10.15 110.92
N ALA A 301 -29.67 10.95 111.81
CA ALA A 301 -29.01 12.21 111.51
C ALA A 301 -27.66 11.96 110.82
N ALA A 302 -26.91 10.94 111.23
CA ALA A 302 -25.70 10.49 110.55
C ALA A 302 -26.01 10.00 109.13
N PHE A 303 -27.08 9.19 108.96
CA PHE A 303 -27.53 8.79 107.63
C PHE A 303 -28.03 9.99 106.82
N GLN A 304 -28.82 10.90 107.40
CA GLN A 304 -29.27 12.11 106.71
C GLN A 304 -28.12 13.04 106.32
N ALA A 305 -27.07 13.15 107.12
CA ALA A 305 -25.87 13.94 106.79
C ALA A 305 -25.09 13.30 105.63
N ALA A 306 -24.92 11.97 105.65
CA ALA A 306 -24.34 11.24 104.53
C ALA A 306 -25.20 11.38 103.26
N PHE A 307 -26.53 11.33 103.40
CA PHE A 307 -27.47 11.51 102.30
C PHE A 307 -27.52 12.94 101.76
N ARG A 308 -27.42 13.97 102.61
CA ARG A 308 -27.28 15.36 102.17
C ARG A 308 -26.01 15.56 101.37
N LYS A 309 -24.90 14.96 101.81
CA LYS A 309 -23.63 14.99 101.08
C LYS A 309 -23.72 14.30 99.72
N ILE A 310 -24.41 13.17 99.63
CA ILE A 310 -24.67 12.47 98.35
C ILE A 310 -25.63 13.31 97.49
N ARG A 311 -26.68 13.90 98.05
CA ARG A 311 -27.65 14.75 97.36
C ARG A 311 -27.02 16.04 96.83
N GLU A 312 -26.10 16.65 97.58
CA GLU A 312 -25.33 17.81 97.15
C GLU A 312 -24.33 17.44 96.04
N ALA A 313 -23.66 16.29 96.15
CA ALA A 313 -22.71 15.81 95.13
C ALA A 313 -23.39 15.32 93.83
N THR A 314 -24.59 14.74 93.93
CA THR A 314 -25.33 14.17 92.79
C THR A 314 -26.40 15.13 92.23
N GLY A 315 -26.81 16.16 92.99
CA GLY A 315 -27.78 17.17 92.59
C GLY A 315 -29.23 16.66 92.47
N VAL A 316 -29.57 15.52 93.08
CA VAL A 316 -30.87 14.85 92.92
C VAL A 316 -31.70 14.89 94.20
N SER A 317 -32.98 15.27 94.09
CA SER A 317 -33.85 15.56 95.23
C SER A 317 -34.47 14.34 95.93
N ASP A 318 -34.64 13.22 95.23
CA ASP A 318 -35.34 12.01 95.73
C ASP A 318 -34.41 10.78 95.78
N LEU A 319 -34.60 9.92 96.78
CA LEU A 319 -33.77 8.74 97.04
C LEU A 319 -33.89 7.70 95.91
N SER A 320 -35.10 7.48 95.43
CA SER A 320 -35.38 6.56 94.33
C SER A 320 -34.66 6.99 93.04
N ASP A 321 -34.58 8.30 92.80
CA ASP A 321 -33.87 8.86 91.64
C ASP A 321 -32.36 8.72 91.78
N VAL A 322 -31.81 8.83 92.99
CA VAL A 322 -30.39 8.55 93.26
C VAL A 322 -30.09 7.09 92.94
N VAL A 323 -30.90 6.14 93.43
CA VAL A 323 -30.70 4.71 93.16
C VAL A 323 -30.83 4.41 91.66
N HIS A 324 -31.84 4.97 90.99
CA HIS A 324 -32.02 4.79 89.55
C HIS A 324 -30.88 5.40 88.73
N LYS A 325 -30.38 6.59 89.10
CA LYS A 325 -29.21 7.18 88.44
C LYS A 325 -27.93 6.42 88.72
N PHE A 326 -27.72 5.86 89.92
CA PHE A 326 -26.58 5.00 90.18
C PHE A 326 -26.64 3.69 89.38
N ALA A 327 -27.83 3.09 89.26
CA ALA A 327 -28.04 1.90 88.44
C ALA A 327 -27.81 2.21 86.95
N SER A 328 -28.38 3.28 86.43
CA SER A 328 -28.20 3.69 85.03
C SER A 328 -26.78 4.19 84.75
N GLN A 329 -26.10 4.80 85.72
CA GLN A 329 -24.67 5.12 85.64
C GLN A 329 -23.80 3.84 85.61
N GLY A 330 -24.18 2.80 86.34
CA GLY A 330 -23.54 1.48 86.25
C GLY A 330 -23.68 0.85 84.86
N GLU A 331 -24.88 0.89 84.28
CA GLU A 331 -25.14 0.38 82.93
C GLU A 331 -24.46 1.18 81.82
N THR A 332 -24.45 2.51 81.94
CA THR A 332 -23.73 3.41 81.01
C THR A 332 -22.22 3.23 81.13
N LEU A 333 -21.68 3.07 82.33
CA LEU A 333 -20.27 2.74 82.55
C LEU A 333 -19.91 1.37 81.98
N ALA A 334 -20.75 0.35 82.15
CA ALA A 334 -20.55 -0.96 81.53
C ALA A 334 -20.58 -0.88 79.99
N THR A 335 -21.50 -0.10 79.44
CA THR A 335 -21.61 0.13 77.99
C THR A 335 -20.41 0.90 77.45
N LEU A 336 -19.95 1.93 78.17
CA LEU A 336 -18.74 2.68 77.83
C LEU A 336 -17.50 1.78 77.88
N LYS A 337 -17.34 0.96 78.92
CA LYS A 337 -16.23 -0.01 79.01
C LYS A 337 -16.22 -0.97 77.83
N ARG A 338 -17.37 -1.55 77.48
CA ARG A 338 -17.51 -2.41 76.31
C ARG A 338 -17.18 -1.66 75.02
N SER A 339 -17.67 -0.43 74.85
CA SER A 339 -17.35 0.41 73.69
C SER A 339 -15.86 0.74 73.60
N THR A 340 -15.21 1.03 74.73
CA THR A 340 -13.76 1.25 74.78
C THR A 340 -12.98 -0.01 74.45
N GLU A 341 -13.42 -1.18 74.91
CA GLU A 341 -12.80 -2.47 74.57
C GLU A 341 -12.98 -2.80 73.09
N GLU A 342 -14.16 -2.54 72.51
CA GLU A 342 -14.41 -2.72 71.08
C GLU A 342 -13.59 -1.75 70.22
N ALA A 343 -13.49 -0.47 70.63
CA ALA A 343 -12.65 0.52 69.98
C ALA A 343 -11.16 0.15 70.07
N GLN A 344 -10.71 -0.35 71.22
CA GLN A 344 -9.34 -0.81 71.41
C GLN A 344 -9.04 -2.02 70.50
N ARG A 345 -9.94 -3.01 70.43
CA ARG A 345 -9.79 -4.15 69.51
C ARG A 345 -9.75 -3.71 68.04
N ARG A 346 -10.54 -2.71 67.65
CA ARG A 346 -10.50 -2.15 66.29
C ARG A 346 -9.19 -1.41 66.02
N LEU A 347 -8.66 -0.67 66.99
CA LEU A 347 -7.35 -0.02 66.87
C LEU A 347 -6.23 -1.05 66.72
N ASP A 348 -6.26 -2.12 67.51
CA ASP A 348 -5.26 -3.19 67.43
C ASP A 348 -5.33 -3.89 66.06
N ALA A 349 -6.53 -4.24 65.58
CA ALA A 349 -6.73 -4.84 64.26
C ALA A 349 -6.26 -3.92 63.11
N LEU A 350 -6.58 -2.62 63.17
CA LEU A 350 -6.12 -1.64 62.17
C LEU A 350 -4.60 -1.43 62.24
N ASN A 351 -3.98 -1.53 63.43
CA ASN A 351 -2.53 -1.46 63.57
C ASN A 351 -1.84 -2.70 62.98
N ASP A 352 -2.42 -3.89 63.16
CA ASP A 352 -1.94 -5.13 62.55
C ASP A 352 -2.07 -5.08 61.02
N GLU A 353 -3.21 -4.60 60.51
CA GLU A 353 -3.42 -4.39 59.07
C GLU A 353 -2.41 -3.37 58.52
N ARG A 354 -2.20 -2.25 59.21
CA ARG A 354 -1.19 -1.24 58.84
C ARG A 354 0.23 -1.83 58.87
N ALA A 355 0.55 -2.69 59.83
CA ALA A 355 1.84 -3.36 59.90
C ALA A 355 2.01 -4.33 58.71
N SER A 356 1.00 -5.12 58.40
CA SER A 356 1.02 -6.04 57.25
C SER A 356 1.13 -5.29 55.91
N ALA A 357 0.40 -4.18 55.75
CA ALA A 357 0.48 -3.33 54.57
C ALA A 357 1.84 -2.64 54.46
N ARG A 358 2.46 -2.25 55.58
CA ARG A 358 3.84 -1.73 55.60
C ARG A 358 4.85 -2.79 55.17
N VAL A 359 4.72 -4.03 55.64
CA VAL A 359 5.57 -5.13 55.20
C VAL A 359 5.40 -5.40 53.71
N GLN A 360 4.16 -5.47 53.20
CA GLN A 360 3.90 -5.60 51.76
C GLN A 360 4.47 -4.43 50.96
N LEU A 361 4.40 -3.21 51.49
CA LEU A 361 4.97 -2.03 50.86
C LEU A 361 6.50 -2.04 50.92
N GLU A 362 7.11 -2.60 51.97
CA GLU A 362 8.55 -2.83 52.04
C GLU A 362 9.00 -3.93 51.09
N GLU A 363 8.24 -5.03 50.95
CA GLU A 363 8.46 -6.06 49.95
C GLU A 363 8.35 -5.50 48.53
N LEU A 364 7.29 -4.73 48.24
CA LEU A 364 7.11 -4.05 46.96
C LEU A 364 8.17 -2.98 46.72
N LYS A 365 8.65 -2.28 47.75
CA LYS A 365 9.79 -1.35 47.64
C LYS A 365 11.10 -2.09 47.47
N TYR A 366 11.25 -3.32 47.96
CA TYR A 366 12.44 -4.12 47.73
C TYR A 366 12.42 -4.71 46.31
N VAL A 367 11.25 -5.09 45.81
CA VAL A 367 11.01 -5.55 44.42
C VAL A 367 11.06 -4.39 43.42
N GLY A 368 10.61 -3.19 43.80
CA GLY A 368 10.52 -2.01 42.93
C GLY A 368 11.63 -0.98 43.12
N GLY A 369 12.43 -1.06 44.19
CA GLY A 369 13.33 0.03 44.60
C GLY A 369 14.65 -0.38 45.25
N ALA A 370 14.96 -1.68 45.44
CA ALA A 370 16.21 -2.08 46.10
C ALA A 370 16.97 -3.26 45.47
N GLY A 371 16.73 -3.58 44.20
CA GLY A 371 17.54 -4.52 43.45
C GLY A 371 17.88 -3.95 42.08
N GLY A 372 19.17 -3.77 41.79
CA GLY A 372 19.67 -3.30 40.49
C GLY A 372 19.27 -4.15 39.26
N GLY A 373 18.43 -5.17 39.43
CA GLY A 373 17.88 -6.02 38.36
C GLY A 373 16.96 -5.25 37.41
N GLY A 374 16.03 -4.42 37.90
CA GLY A 374 15.11 -3.69 37.01
C GLY A 374 15.82 -2.74 36.05
N ARG A 375 16.85 -2.04 36.54
CA ARG A 375 17.68 -1.16 35.71
C ARG A 375 18.64 -1.93 34.81
N GLN A 376 19.24 -3.02 35.29
CA GLN A 376 20.10 -3.87 34.45
C GLN A 376 19.31 -4.62 33.37
N GLU A 377 18.08 -5.03 33.64
CA GLU A 377 17.19 -5.65 32.67
C GLU A 377 16.71 -4.64 31.64
N VAL A 378 16.38 -3.41 32.06
CA VAL A 378 16.07 -2.31 31.15
C VAL A 378 17.30 -1.96 30.30
N GLU A 379 18.49 -1.81 30.88
CA GLU A 379 19.73 -1.58 30.14
C GLU A 379 20.07 -2.75 29.19
N ALA A 380 19.76 -4.00 29.57
CA ALA A 380 19.94 -5.17 28.70
C ALA A 380 18.93 -5.19 27.54
N LEU A 381 17.68 -4.76 27.79
CA LEU A 381 16.66 -4.62 26.75
C LEU A 381 16.96 -3.45 25.81
N GLU A 382 17.45 -2.34 26.34
CA GLU A 382 17.91 -1.17 25.56
C GLU A 382 19.13 -1.53 24.70
N ARG A 383 20.09 -2.30 25.23
CA ARG A 383 21.20 -2.83 24.43
C ARG A 383 20.73 -3.76 23.32
N LYS A 384 19.82 -4.71 23.62
CA LYS A 384 19.23 -5.59 22.60
C LYS A 384 18.44 -4.80 21.55
N LEU A 385 17.73 -3.75 21.94
CA LEU A 385 17.02 -2.86 21.03
C LEU A 385 18.01 -2.12 20.12
N ALA A 386 19.09 -1.56 20.68
CA ALA A 386 20.13 -0.89 19.91
C ALA A 386 20.84 -1.85 18.94
N GLU A 387 21.14 -3.07 19.36
CA GLU A 387 21.76 -4.11 18.52
C GLU A 387 20.85 -4.52 17.37
N THR A 388 19.56 -4.74 17.62
CA THR A 388 18.57 -5.11 16.60
C THR A 388 18.32 -3.98 15.60
N LEU A 389 18.25 -2.72 16.06
CA LEU A 389 18.16 -1.55 15.19
C LEU A 389 19.41 -1.40 14.30
N ALA A 390 20.60 -1.54 14.88
CA ALA A 390 21.85 -1.50 14.12
C ALA A 390 21.96 -2.67 13.12
N ALA A 391 21.44 -3.86 13.46
CA ALA A 391 21.36 -4.98 12.53
C ALA A 391 20.38 -4.72 11.38
N GLN A 392 19.24 -4.08 11.67
CA GLN A 392 18.23 -3.68 10.69
C GLN A 392 18.77 -2.61 9.73
N GLU A 393 19.49 -1.61 10.23
CA GLU A 393 20.13 -0.58 9.38
C GLU A 393 21.18 -1.20 8.47
N ARG A 394 22.02 -2.10 8.98
CA ARG A 394 22.98 -2.84 8.14
C ARG A 394 22.27 -3.70 7.09
N ALA A 395 21.14 -4.31 7.42
CA ALA A 395 20.34 -5.09 6.46
C ALA A 395 19.71 -4.21 5.37
N LYS A 396 19.18 -3.04 5.73
CA LYS A 396 18.66 -2.05 4.77
C LYS A 396 19.76 -1.52 3.85
N ALA A 397 20.91 -1.14 4.40
CA ALA A 397 22.04 -0.69 3.60
C ALA A 397 22.52 -1.77 2.61
N ARG A 398 22.47 -3.06 2.99
CA ARG A 398 22.75 -4.18 2.07
C ARG A 398 21.67 -4.32 0.99
N SER A 399 20.39 -4.21 1.34
CA SER A 399 19.31 -4.29 0.34
C SER A 399 19.37 -3.13 -0.65
N ASP A 400 19.71 -1.93 -0.19
CA ASP A 400 19.81 -0.75 -1.05
C ASP A 400 20.98 -0.86 -2.03
N ARG A 401 22.13 -1.38 -1.57
CA ARG A 401 23.27 -1.71 -2.45
C ARG A 401 22.90 -2.76 -3.50
N LEU A 402 22.21 -3.83 -3.09
CA LEU A 402 21.73 -4.86 -4.02
C LEU A 402 20.71 -4.30 -5.02
N ALA A 403 19.82 -3.41 -4.58
CA ALA A 403 18.86 -2.75 -5.45
C ALA A 403 19.57 -1.88 -6.49
N HIS A 404 20.56 -1.09 -6.10
CA HIS A 404 21.38 -0.32 -7.04
C HIS A 404 22.13 -1.23 -8.03
N ALA A 405 22.76 -2.31 -7.55
CA ALA A 405 23.43 -3.28 -8.41
C ALA A 405 22.47 -3.94 -9.42
N LEU A 406 21.24 -4.25 -9.02
CA LEU A 406 20.21 -4.79 -9.91
C LEU A 406 19.77 -3.78 -10.98
N VAL A 407 19.69 -2.49 -10.63
CA VAL A 407 19.41 -1.41 -11.59
C VAL A 407 20.56 -1.28 -12.60
N ASP A 408 21.81 -1.29 -12.14
CA ASP A 408 22.98 -1.21 -13.01
C ASP A 408 23.11 -2.42 -13.93
N MET A 409 22.86 -3.63 -13.41
CA MET A 409 22.80 -4.86 -14.22
C MET A 409 21.67 -4.79 -15.26
N ARG A 410 20.49 -4.30 -14.88
CA ARG A 410 19.36 -4.11 -15.81
C ARG A 410 19.73 -3.12 -16.93
N ALA A 411 20.35 -1.99 -16.59
CA ALA A 411 20.83 -1.02 -17.57
C ALA A 411 21.92 -1.61 -18.48
N GLY A 412 22.84 -2.41 -17.91
CA GLY A 412 23.86 -3.14 -18.67
C GLY A 412 23.26 -4.14 -19.65
N VAL A 413 22.25 -4.90 -19.24
CA VAL A 413 21.52 -5.86 -20.11
C VAL A 413 20.70 -5.12 -21.18
N GLU A 414 20.05 -4.01 -20.85
CA GLU A 414 19.36 -3.17 -21.83
C GLU A 414 20.34 -2.60 -22.88
N HIS A 415 21.51 -2.13 -22.46
CA HIS A 415 22.56 -1.67 -23.37
C HIS A 415 23.13 -2.81 -24.23
N LEU A 416 23.28 -4.01 -23.67
CA LEU A 416 23.64 -5.21 -24.43
C LEU A 416 22.58 -5.54 -25.47
N GLY A 417 21.30 -5.54 -25.07
CA GLY A 417 20.17 -5.74 -25.98
C GLY A 417 20.19 -4.72 -27.12
N ALA A 418 20.38 -3.43 -26.81
CA ALA A 418 20.49 -2.37 -27.81
C ALA A 418 21.69 -2.56 -28.75
N LYS A 419 22.84 -3.01 -28.23
CA LYS A 419 24.05 -3.23 -29.03
C LYS A 419 23.95 -4.48 -29.90
N VAL A 420 23.31 -5.54 -29.41
CA VAL A 420 22.99 -6.75 -30.18
C VAL A 420 21.97 -6.41 -31.25
N GLU A 421 20.89 -5.69 -30.95
CA GLU A 421 19.95 -5.20 -31.95
C GLU A 421 20.62 -4.32 -33.01
N ALA A 422 21.53 -3.43 -32.62
CA ALA A 422 22.29 -2.61 -33.54
C ALA A 422 23.25 -3.45 -34.41
N ALA A 423 23.84 -4.51 -33.86
CA ALA A 423 24.66 -5.45 -34.63
C ALA A 423 23.82 -6.31 -35.59
N TYR A 424 22.62 -6.72 -35.20
CA TYR A 424 21.67 -7.42 -36.08
C TYR A 424 21.14 -6.50 -37.18
N ARG A 425 20.73 -5.27 -36.86
CA ARG A 425 20.38 -4.24 -37.87
C ARG A 425 21.56 -3.85 -38.75
N GLY A 426 22.77 -3.84 -38.20
CA GLY A 426 24.01 -3.67 -38.95
C GLY A 426 24.26 -4.83 -39.91
N ARG A 427 23.92 -6.07 -39.52
CA ARG A 427 23.99 -7.27 -40.36
C ARG A 427 22.96 -7.25 -41.50
N GLU A 428 21.75 -6.76 -41.23
CA GLU A 428 20.72 -6.50 -42.25
C GLU A 428 21.15 -5.37 -43.21
N GLY A 429 21.73 -4.29 -42.67
CA GLY A 429 22.29 -3.18 -43.47
C GLY A 429 23.54 -3.54 -44.27
N THR A 430 24.35 -4.52 -43.81
CA THR A 430 25.47 -5.05 -44.60
C THR A 430 25.05 -6.11 -45.60
N ASN A 431 23.90 -6.76 -45.44
CA ASN A 431 23.36 -7.64 -46.49
C ASN A 431 22.73 -6.82 -47.63
N GLU A 432 22.16 -5.65 -47.34
CA GLU A 432 21.77 -4.69 -48.39
C GLU A 432 22.98 -3.90 -48.94
N GLY A 433 23.97 -3.59 -48.09
CA GLY A 433 25.18 -2.85 -48.45
C GLY A 433 26.23 -3.67 -49.24
N LEU A 434 26.50 -4.93 -48.88
CA LEU A 434 27.41 -5.79 -49.66
C LEU A 434 26.83 -6.17 -51.01
N VAL A 435 25.50 -6.34 -51.11
CA VAL A 435 24.84 -6.62 -52.40
C VAL A 435 24.90 -5.38 -53.30
N ALA A 436 24.76 -4.17 -52.74
CA ALA A 436 24.93 -2.93 -53.49
C ALA A 436 26.39 -2.64 -53.90
N GLN A 437 27.38 -3.03 -53.07
CA GLN A 437 28.80 -2.74 -53.32
C GLN A 437 29.49 -3.81 -54.19
N LEU A 438 28.96 -5.04 -54.25
CA LEU A 438 29.38 -6.08 -55.21
C LEU A 438 28.79 -5.87 -56.62
N GLN A 439 27.78 -5.01 -56.78
CA GLN A 439 27.19 -4.70 -58.09
C GLN A 439 27.77 -3.45 -58.77
N ALA A 440 28.66 -2.69 -58.11
CA ALA A 440 29.16 -1.41 -58.62
C ALA A 440 30.66 -1.37 -58.99
N ALA A 441 31.46 -2.41 -58.74
CA ALA A 441 32.92 -2.38 -58.97
C ALA A 441 33.40 -3.54 -59.86
N GLY A 442 33.06 -3.44 -61.14
CA GLY A 442 33.64 -4.22 -62.22
C GLY A 442 34.29 -3.33 -63.30
N ALA A 443 34.84 -2.16 -62.93
CA ALA A 443 35.73 -1.40 -63.82
C ALA A 443 36.53 -0.32 -63.07
N ALA A 444 37.84 -0.30 -63.35
CA ALA A 444 38.83 0.74 -63.04
C ALA A 444 39.29 0.85 -61.57
N GLY A 445 40.61 0.69 -61.39
CA GLY A 445 41.27 0.74 -60.09
C GLY A 445 41.72 2.12 -59.66
N GLY A 446 42.26 2.14 -58.44
CA GLY A 446 43.07 3.23 -57.91
C GLY A 446 42.41 4.01 -56.78
N VAL A 447 43.17 4.11 -55.68
CA VAL A 447 43.13 5.10 -54.60
C VAL A 447 42.45 4.68 -53.29
N ALA A 448 43.26 4.86 -52.25
CA ALA A 448 43.08 4.56 -50.84
C ALA A 448 41.87 5.23 -50.19
N GLY A 449 41.29 4.54 -49.20
CA GLY A 449 40.30 5.10 -48.29
C GLY A 449 39.91 4.06 -47.24
N THR A 450 40.33 4.30 -46.01
CA THR A 450 40.04 3.55 -44.79
C THR A 450 38.56 3.14 -44.68
N ALA A 451 38.25 1.85 -44.76
CA ALA A 451 36.90 1.30 -44.56
C ALA A 451 36.92 0.33 -43.37
N GLY A 452 35.93 0.52 -42.50
CA GLY A 452 35.83 -0.06 -41.16
C GLY A 452 35.89 -1.59 -41.12
N ALA A 453 36.51 -2.07 -40.05
CA ALA A 453 36.56 -3.47 -39.70
C ALA A 453 35.16 -4.09 -39.70
N GLY A 454 34.91 -5.00 -40.64
CA GLY A 454 33.79 -5.93 -40.57
C GLY A 454 33.88 -6.70 -39.26
N VAL A 455 32.78 -6.71 -38.50
CA VAL A 455 32.68 -7.46 -37.26
C VAL A 455 32.58 -8.95 -37.62
N SER A 456 33.71 -9.65 -37.53
CA SER A 456 33.75 -11.12 -37.61
C SER A 456 33.10 -11.73 -36.37
N ASP A 457 32.68 -13.00 -36.43
CA ASP A 457 32.17 -13.72 -35.25
C ASP A 457 33.17 -13.70 -34.08
N ALA A 458 34.48 -13.54 -34.35
CA ALA A 458 35.51 -13.31 -33.35
C ALA A 458 35.36 -11.96 -32.62
N ASN A 459 34.96 -10.89 -33.31
CA ASN A 459 34.69 -9.58 -32.70
C ASN A 459 33.39 -9.59 -31.88
N LEU A 460 32.39 -10.40 -32.26
CA LEU A 460 31.19 -10.59 -31.46
C LEU A 460 31.50 -11.37 -30.17
N ILE A 461 32.31 -12.42 -30.28
CA ILE A 461 32.82 -13.18 -29.12
C ILE A 461 33.67 -12.28 -28.22
N ASP A 462 34.54 -11.44 -28.76
CA ASP A 462 35.34 -10.49 -27.97
C ASP A 462 34.48 -9.39 -27.31
N VAL A 463 33.42 -8.92 -27.97
CA VAL A 463 32.46 -8.00 -27.34
C VAL A 463 31.70 -8.69 -26.23
N LEU A 464 31.26 -9.94 -26.43
CA LEU A 464 30.56 -10.73 -25.42
C LEU A 464 31.48 -11.06 -24.22
N LEU A 465 32.71 -11.48 -24.46
CA LEU A 465 33.73 -11.73 -23.43
C LEU A 465 34.13 -10.45 -22.69
N SER A 466 34.30 -9.33 -23.39
CA SER A 466 34.51 -8.01 -22.77
C SER A 466 33.32 -7.61 -21.90
N THR A 467 32.10 -8.01 -22.25
CA THR A 467 30.91 -7.66 -21.48
C THR A 467 30.67 -8.61 -20.32
N GLU A 468 31.02 -9.89 -20.47
CA GLU A 468 31.09 -10.86 -19.40
C GLU A 468 32.13 -10.43 -18.35
N ALA A 469 33.32 -9.99 -18.78
CA ALA A 469 34.33 -9.45 -17.87
C ALA A 469 33.86 -8.17 -17.14
N LYS A 470 33.03 -7.33 -17.77
CA LYS A 470 32.43 -6.15 -17.12
C LYS A 470 31.33 -6.53 -16.14
N LEU A 471 30.48 -7.50 -16.47
CA LEU A 471 29.46 -8.05 -15.58
C LEU A 471 30.09 -8.73 -14.37
N VAL A 472 31.14 -9.53 -14.58
CA VAL A 472 31.93 -10.18 -13.52
C VAL A 472 32.58 -9.13 -12.62
N ARG A 473 33.19 -8.07 -13.17
CA ARG A 473 33.73 -6.97 -12.35
C ARG A 473 32.66 -6.20 -11.57
N MET A 474 31.47 -6.01 -12.12
CA MET A 474 30.35 -5.39 -11.40
C MET A 474 29.85 -6.30 -10.27
N ILE A 475 29.77 -7.62 -10.51
CA ILE A 475 29.43 -8.62 -9.49
C ILE A 475 30.51 -8.67 -8.40
N ASP A 476 31.79 -8.68 -8.76
CA ASP A 476 32.91 -8.69 -7.81
C ASP A 476 32.95 -7.40 -6.97
N ALA A 477 32.71 -6.22 -7.56
CA ALA A 477 32.60 -4.96 -6.84
C ALA A 477 31.44 -4.97 -5.80
N THR A 478 30.38 -5.74 -6.05
CA THR A 478 29.27 -5.91 -5.09
C THR A 478 29.55 -7.00 -4.04
N MET A 479 30.45 -7.95 -4.32
CA MET A 479 30.84 -9.04 -3.41
C MET A 479 31.96 -8.65 -2.42
N VAL A 480 32.77 -7.62 -2.71
CA VAL A 480 33.90 -7.17 -1.86
C VAL A 480 33.48 -6.62 -0.48
N GLY A 481 32.19 -6.39 -0.24
CA GLY A 481 31.66 -5.99 1.08
C GLY A 481 31.38 -7.14 2.07
N ARG A 482 31.95 -8.33 1.85
CA ARG A 482 31.74 -9.51 2.71
C ARG A 482 32.65 -9.44 3.94
N ASP A 483 32.36 -8.55 4.88
CA ASP A 483 32.83 -8.72 6.25
C ASP A 483 32.16 -9.97 6.83
N VAL A 484 32.97 -11.01 7.02
CA VAL A 484 32.60 -12.24 7.71
C VAL A 484 32.35 -11.89 9.18
N ALA A 485 31.10 -11.61 9.55
CA ALA A 485 30.67 -11.67 10.93
C ALA A 485 30.41 -13.14 11.32
N PRO A 486 30.81 -13.58 12.53
CA PRO A 486 30.80 -14.98 12.91
C PRO A 486 29.38 -15.53 13.00
N ALA A 487 29.23 -16.80 12.61
CA ALA A 487 28.00 -17.56 12.74
C ALA A 487 27.51 -17.55 14.20
N SER A 488 26.32 -17.02 14.44
CA SER A 488 25.59 -17.20 15.69
C SER A 488 24.93 -18.59 15.69
N PRO A 489 25.25 -19.47 16.65
CA PRO A 489 24.70 -20.82 16.69
C PRO A 489 23.43 -20.85 17.54
N ASN A 490 22.30 -20.38 17.02
CA ASN A 490 21.00 -20.89 17.50
C ASN A 490 19.86 -20.55 16.54
N ALA A 491 19.68 -21.37 15.52
CA ALA A 491 18.46 -21.42 14.73
C ALA A 491 18.03 -22.88 14.60
N GLY A 492 17.69 -23.48 15.74
CA GLY A 492 17.16 -24.83 15.83
C GLY A 492 16.01 -24.87 16.83
N ALA A 493 14.82 -25.19 16.32
CA ALA A 493 13.65 -25.64 17.06
C ALA A 493 12.93 -24.62 17.96
N SER A 494 11.83 -24.07 17.44
CA SER A 494 10.59 -23.84 18.20
C SER A 494 9.42 -23.68 17.24
N ARG A 495 9.04 -24.80 16.61
CA ARG A 495 7.74 -24.95 15.95
C ARG A 495 6.74 -25.21 17.07
N VAL A 496 6.28 -24.15 17.75
CA VAL A 496 5.27 -24.28 18.80
C VAL A 496 3.90 -24.43 18.15
N LYS A 497 3.33 -25.61 18.35
CA LYS A 497 1.96 -25.97 18.04
C LYS A 497 1.02 -25.03 18.80
N VAL A 498 0.14 -24.39 18.03
CA VAL A 498 -1.08 -23.77 18.54
C VAL A 498 -2.08 -24.92 18.68
N GLU A 499 -2.44 -25.26 19.92
CA GLU A 499 -3.72 -25.83 20.40
C GLU A 499 -3.52 -26.69 21.65
N GLU A 500 -4.57 -26.66 22.48
CA GLU A 500 -4.83 -27.43 23.70
C GLU A 500 -4.36 -26.90 25.07
N LEU A 501 -5.36 -26.77 25.95
CA LEU A 501 -5.35 -26.88 27.42
C LEU A 501 -4.92 -25.60 28.19
N LEU A 502 -5.71 -25.00 29.10
CA LEU A 502 -6.76 -25.54 29.97
C LEU A 502 -7.67 -24.43 30.52
N LEU A 503 -8.96 -24.75 30.47
CA LEU A 503 -9.99 -24.37 31.43
C LEU A 503 -9.72 -25.04 32.80
N ILE A 504 -10.26 -24.43 33.87
CA ILE A 504 -10.86 -25.07 35.06
C ILE A 504 -9.99 -25.28 36.34
N ASN A 505 -10.54 -24.70 37.43
CA ASN A 505 -10.41 -24.94 38.88
C ASN A 505 -9.17 -24.42 39.63
N GLY A 506 -9.27 -23.81 40.81
CA GLY A 506 -10.38 -23.76 41.78
C GLY A 506 -10.14 -24.72 42.96
N ALA A 507 -9.74 -24.13 44.10
CA ALA A 507 -9.90 -24.60 45.49
C ALA A 507 -8.91 -25.60 46.14
N ARG A 508 -8.39 -25.10 47.29
CA ARG A 508 -8.25 -25.72 48.63
C ARG A 508 -6.95 -26.41 49.07
N SER A 509 -6.41 -25.77 50.13
CA SER A 509 -6.00 -26.30 51.45
C SER A 509 -4.74 -27.16 51.59
N GLY A 510 -3.87 -26.73 52.53
CA GLY A 510 -2.98 -27.62 53.27
C GLY A 510 -1.67 -26.96 53.71
N ALA A 511 -1.63 -26.40 54.93
CA ALA A 511 -0.39 -26.19 55.67
C ALA A 511 0.24 -27.57 56.04
N PRO A 512 1.55 -27.68 56.33
CA PRO A 512 2.03 -27.28 57.66
C PRO A 512 3.46 -26.69 57.74
N VAL A 513 3.62 -25.81 58.73
CA VAL A 513 4.72 -25.68 59.72
C VAL A 513 6.14 -26.12 59.32
N ALA A 514 7.07 -25.16 59.27
CA ALA A 514 8.44 -25.30 59.81
C ALA A 514 9.03 -23.92 60.16
N GLN A 515 9.67 -23.87 61.32
CA GLN A 515 10.21 -22.72 62.05
C GLN A 515 11.73 -22.53 61.79
N PRO A 516 12.44 -21.56 62.41
CA PRO A 516 13.30 -20.60 61.73
C PRO A 516 14.81 -20.92 61.80
N ALA A 517 15.59 -20.26 60.94
CA ALA A 517 17.05 -20.16 61.10
C ALA A 517 17.46 -18.69 61.30
N LEU A 518 17.99 -18.43 62.49
CA LEU A 518 18.78 -17.25 62.82
C LEU A 518 19.99 -17.14 61.89
N ALA A 519 20.28 -15.93 61.40
CA ALA A 519 21.64 -15.52 61.10
C ALA A 519 21.81 -14.03 61.45
N SER A 520 22.57 -13.79 62.51
CA SER A 520 23.03 -12.48 62.93
C SER A 520 24.23 -12.04 62.09
N ALA A 521 24.17 -10.83 61.57
CA ALA A 521 25.33 -9.96 61.35
C ALA A 521 24.76 -8.52 61.33
N GLY A 522 25.21 -7.54 62.12
CA GLY A 522 26.53 -7.36 62.69
C GLY A 522 27.19 -6.14 62.07
N GLY A 523 26.75 -4.95 62.49
CA GLY A 523 27.57 -3.72 62.50
C GLY A 523 27.61 -2.86 61.23
N ALA A 524 27.07 -1.63 61.32
CA ALA A 524 27.90 -0.41 61.37
C ALA A 524 27.00 0.83 61.49
N ARG A 525 27.14 1.52 62.64
CA ARG A 525 26.71 2.91 62.85
C ARG A 525 27.61 3.82 62.02
N GLY A 526 26.99 4.76 61.29
CA GLY A 526 27.62 5.98 60.80
C GLY A 526 26.61 7.10 60.93
N SER A 527 26.92 8.10 61.75
CA SER A 527 26.02 9.22 62.08
C SER A 527 26.64 10.54 61.62
N PHE A 528 25.78 11.55 61.47
CA PHE A 528 26.01 13.01 61.46
C PHE A 528 26.23 13.78 60.14
N GLY A 529 25.52 14.91 60.08
CA GLY A 529 25.76 16.09 59.23
C GLY A 529 24.81 16.18 58.03
N GLY A 530 23.83 17.09 57.90
CA GLY A 530 23.74 18.46 58.41
C GLY A 530 24.30 19.43 57.36
N GLY A 531 23.45 19.99 56.49
CA GLY A 531 23.86 21.00 55.50
C GLY A 531 22.67 21.61 54.76
N LYS A 532 22.41 22.89 55.04
CA LYS A 532 21.43 23.80 54.42
C LYS A 532 22.02 24.49 53.16
N ALA A 533 21.14 25.23 52.47
CA ALA A 533 21.35 26.24 51.41
C ALA A 533 21.35 25.67 49.98
N SER A 534 20.78 26.28 48.95
CA SER A 534 20.22 27.64 48.70
C SER A 534 19.34 27.51 47.43
N GLU A 535 18.15 28.12 47.38
CA GLU A 535 17.86 29.33 46.57
C GLU A 535 18.60 29.40 45.22
N SER A 536 17.82 29.27 44.15
CA SER A 536 18.08 29.84 42.83
C SER A 536 16.73 30.16 42.21
N GLU A 537 16.38 31.44 42.25
CA GLU A 537 15.37 32.08 41.43
C GLU A 537 15.67 31.81 39.95
N GLY A 538 14.60 31.54 39.20
CA GLY A 538 14.59 31.51 37.75
C GLY A 538 13.24 32.07 37.33
N ASP A 539 13.22 33.38 37.14
CA ASP A 539 12.19 34.09 36.38
C ASP A 539 12.17 33.53 34.97
N ASP A 540 11.05 32.94 34.57
CA ASP A 540 10.64 32.87 33.17
C ASP A 540 9.19 33.38 33.12
N ASP A 541 9.09 34.68 32.83
CA ASP A 541 7.90 35.32 32.26
C ASP A 541 7.61 34.62 30.92
N ASP A 542 6.50 33.89 30.82
CA ASP A 542 5.89 33.55 29.54
C ASP A 542 4.36 33.63 29.70
N ASP A 543 3.89 34.83 29.36
CA ASP A 543 2.58 35.23 28.83
C ASP A 543 1.37 34.30 29.06
N ASP A 544 0.48 34.81 29.91
CA ASP A 544 -0.94 34.47 30.00
C ASP A 544 -1.65 34.65 28.64
N ASP A 545 -1.80 33.57 27.88
CA ASP A 545 -2.89 33.43 26.90
C ASP A 545 -3.92 32.44 27.47
N GLU A 546 -4.76 32.94 28.39
CA GLU A 546 -6.05 32.31 28.69
C GLU A 546 -6.92 32.34 27.43
N ASP A 547 -6.80 31.29 26.60
CA ASP A 547 -7.80 30.99 25.59
C ASP A 547 -9.12 30.66 26.30
N GLU A 548 -9.95 31.69 26.45
CA GLU A 548 -11.38 31.62 26.75
C GLU A 548 -12.00 30.57 25.81
N LEU A 549 -12.16 29.34 26.32
CA LEU A 549 -12.86 28.28 25.62
C LEU A 549 -14.32 28.68 25.51
N ASP A 550 -14.63 29.35 24.40
CA ASP A 550 -15.97 29.74 23.99
C ASP A 550 -16.82 28.46 23.93
N THR A 551 -17.57 28.20 25.00
CA THR A 551 -18.47 27.06 25.12
C THR A 551 -19.60 27.27 24.12
N HIS A 552 -19.38 26.89 22.88
CA HIS A 552 -20.44 26.82 21.89
C HIS A 552 -21.46 25.80 22.39
N ALA A 553 -22.55 26.32 22.97
CA ALA A 553 -23.73 25.58 23.33
C ALA A 553 -24.12 24.68 22.15
N VAL A 554 -24.04 23.37 22.37
CA VAL A 554 -24.47 22.36 21.39
C VAL A 554 -25.92 22.67 21.04
N LEU A 555 -26.11 23.21 19.85
CA LEU A 555 -27.40 23.63 19.33
C LEU A 555 -28.36 22.43 19.36
N ASP A 556 -29.49 22.60 20.07
CA ASP A 556 -30.51 21.56 20.24
C ASP A 556 -30.88 20.91 18.90
N ARG A 557 -31.14 19.61 18.91
CA ARG A 557 -31.40 18.77 17.71
C ARG A 557 -32.43 19.39 16.74
N GLU A 558 -33.39 20.14 17.25
CA GLU A 558 -34.39 20.85 16.44
C GLU A 558 -33.84 22.08 15.72
N THR A 559 -32.92 22.81 16.35
CA THR A 559 -32.25 23.97 15.76
C THR A 559 -31.28 23.53 14.66
N MET A 560 -30.55 22.43 14.86
CA MET A 560 -29.71 21.81 13.82
C MET A 560 -30.54 21.32 12.62
N LYS A 561 -31.72 20.72 12.87
CA LYS A 561 -32.66 20.36 11.79
C LYS A 561 -33.17 21.59 11.03
N LYS A 562 -33.50 22.67 11.73
CA LYS A 562 -33.94 23.93 11.08
C LYS A 562 -32.82 24.54 10.25
N GLN A 563 -31.59 24.59 10.76
CA GLN A 563 -30.45 25.12 10.01
C GLN A 563 -30.09 24.25 8.79
N HIS A 564 -30.16 22.92 8.92
CA HIS A 564 -29.99 22.01 7.79
C HIS A 564 -31.10 22.16 6.75
N GLY A 565 -32.36 22.37 7.17
CA GLY A 565 -33.48 22.69 6.29
C GLY A 565 -33.25 23.99 5.51
N VAL A 566 -32.82 25.05 6.20
CA VAL A 566 -32.49 26.35 5.59
C VAL A 566 -31.33 26.23 4.59
N LEU A 567 -30.33 25.39 4.86
CA LEU A 567 -29.21 25.14 3.93
C LEU A 567 -29.66 24.38 2.67
N LEU A 568 -30.54 23.39 2.81
CA LEU A 568 -31.13 22.67 1.67
C LEU A 568 -31.99 23.60 0.80
N ASP A 569 -32.79 24.46 1.42
CA ASP A 569 -33.63 25.43 0.71
C ASP A 569 -32.77 26.49 -0.02
N LYS A 570 -31.68 26.92 0.60
CA LYS A 570 -30.72 27.86 0.00
C LYS A 570 -29.95 27.21 -1.17
N ALA A 571 -29.64 25.91 -1.08
CA ALA A 571 -29.04 25.14 -2.17
C ALA A 571 -30.04 24.94 -3.34
N ALA A 572 -31.30 24.63 -3.05
CA ALA A 572 -32.36 24.51 -4.04
C ALA A 572 -32.64 25.85 -4.77
N ALA A 573 -32.62 26.97 -4.04
CA ALA A 573 -32.73 28.31 -4.61
C ALA A 573 -31.54 28.66 -5.52
N LYS A 574 -30.32 28.27 -5.13
CA LYS A 574 -29.11 28.44 -5.97
C LYS A 574 -29.16 27.58 -7.24
N GLY A 575 -29.72 26.37 -7.17
CA GLY A 575 -29.96 25.49 -8.31
C GLY A 575 -30.96 26.05 -9.32
N LYS A 576 -32.04 26.69 -8.85
CA LYS A 576 -33.04 27.35 -9.72
C LYS A 576 -32.49 28.59 -10.43
N ARG A 577 -31.57 29.35 -9.81
CA ARG A 577 -30.95 30.53 -10.44
C ARG A 577 -29.92 30.20 -11.53
N ARG A 578 -29.39 28.98 -11.60
CA ARG A 578 -28.43 28.55 -12.64
C ARG A 578 -29.09 28.11 -13.95
N ARG A 579 -30.42 27.93 -13.99
CA ARG A 579 -31.17 27.69 -15.23
C ARG A 579 -31.61 29.04 -15.83
N LYS A 580 -30.71 29.70 -16.56
CA LYS A 580 -31.11 30.77 -17.51
C LYS A 580 -31.87 30.12 -18.68
N PRO A 581 -32.90 30.80 -19.24
CA PRO A 581 -33.60 30.31 -20.43
C PRO A 581 -32.70 30.51 -21.66
N GLY A 582 -32.20 29.41 -22.20
CA GLY A 582 -31.46 29.40 -23.46
C GLY A 582 -32.42 29.58 -24.63
N ILE A 583 -32.43 30.82 -25.13
CA ILE A 583 -32.70 31.25 -26.51
C ILE A 583 -32.96 30.10 -27.49
N ALA A 584 -34.23 29.91 -27.87
CA ALA A 584 -34.59 29.20 -29.09
C ALA A 584 -34.79 30.24 -30.20
N ASN A 585 -33.87 30.31 -31.16
CA ASN A 585 -34.14 30.94 -32.46
C ASN A 585 -33.24 30.38 -33.56
N ARG A 586 -33.90 29.96 -34.66
CA ARG A 586 -33.45 29.78 -36.05
C ARG A 586 -32.27 28.84 -36.36
N ALA A 587 -32.57 27.70 -36.97
CA ALA A 587 -32.48 27.46 -38.41
C ALA A 587 -33.18 26.14 -38.75
#